data_AF-A0A6G8FLU8-F1
#
_entry.id   AF-A0A6G8FLU8-F1
#
_cell.length_a   1.000
_cell.length_b   1.000
_cell.length_c   1.000
_cell.angle_alpha   90.00
_cell.angle_beta   90.00
_cell.angle_gamma   90.00
#
_symmetry.space_group_name_H-M   'P 1'
#
loop_
_entity.id
_entity.type
_entity.pdbx_description
1 polymer ?
#
loop_
_entity_poly.entity_id
_entity_poly.type
_entity_poly.pdbx_seq_one_letter_code
_entity_poly.pdbx_strand_id
1 'polypeptide(L)'
;MPSLHPSTLDFEACYRAASGRDARWDGRVYLAVTSTGIYCRPSCPARKPRRENCRFFPSAAACVAAGFRACKRCRPEAVPGTRDWDIRNDLAARAVRRIRDGAIDLGGVAGLARELAVSERHLRRTLIEEVGASPLQLARTRRAHAARALIEETELPLADIAFAAGFGSIRQFGDTMREEFGVAPSALQRRPDGAAGSGSQGSGSAELDPATDTSSPYAPASDERPRLALRLRTRAPFSGAGVRAFLAAHAIPGRDLIEADGASSHALDVPGGTAVVRIDWNEVPPPTEQLASGASVVGIPITLTLPSLADTMPAIQRIRRLLDLDADPAQVSDALGDDPRLQPIMLRKPGLRLPGARNSVEFALGTVLGQQVSLAAARTIQGRLAAHFETPPPSPAGIAPGFRGAPDAVLVAATPAEELRERLGLTRARAATLQALAAALAGSEAVAKPPLDLGPGADRDRARAELLAIRGIGPWTVELIAMRALGDPDAFPAGDLILRRALGVENDRQAHTLAQSWRPYRGYATQYLWSDFLESLGGLGRPQERKHHEPRTTQLYRDRRCRAPLPRDLDTGRRCDPRRRLRD
;
A
#
# COMPACT_ATOMS: atom_id res chain seq x y z
N MET A 1 -32.03 -19.54 9.00
CA MET A 1 -30.78 -19.21 8.27
C MET A 1 -29.70 -20.12 8.82
N PRO A 2 -29.10 -21.00 8.01
CA PRO A 2 -28.18 -22.00 8.55
C PRO A 2 -26.86 -21.31 8.97
N SER A 3 -26.50 -21.59 10.22
CA SER A 3 -25.31 -21.18 10.93
C SER A 3 -24.02 -21.47 10.16
N LEU A 4 -23.14 -20.47 10.04
CA LEU A 4 -21.78 -20.59 9.55
C LEU A 4 -20.97 -21.49 10.50
N HIS A 5 -20.92 -22.80 10.21
CA HIS A 5 -19.93 -23.72 10.79
C HIS A 5 -18.51 -23.30 10.36
N PRO A 6 -17.48 -23.59 11.19
CA PRO A 6 -16.10 -23.15 10.95
C PRO A 6 -15.59 -23.73 9.63
N SER A 7 -15.17 -22.83 8.75
CA SER A 7 -14.50 -23.07 7.47
C SER A 7 -13.55 -24.29 7.51
N THR A 8 -13.91 -25.35 6.79
CA THR A 8 -12.99 -26.44 6.43
C THR A 8 -11.82 -25.83 5.67
N LEU A 9 -10.60 -25.95 6.23
CA LEU A 9 -9.38 -25.53 5.55
C LEU A 9 -9.19 -26.40 4.30
N ASP A 10 -9.15 -25.78 3.12
CA ASP A 10 -8.80 -26.48 1.89
C ASP A 10 -7.33 -26.93 1.95
N PHE A 11 -7.13 -28.24 1.90
CA PHE A 11 -5.81 -28.86 1.99
C PHE A 11 -4.87 -28.36 0.89
N GLU A 12 -5.38 -28.22 -0.34
CA GLU A 12 -4.59 -27.86 -1.51
C GLU A 12 -4.08 -26.41 -1.39
N ALA A 13 -4.96 -25.47 -1.06
CA ALA A 13 -4.58 -24.08 -0.80
C ALA A 13 -3.55 -23.96 0.34
N CYS A 14 -3.75 -24.70 1.44
CA CYS A 14 -2.84 -24.68 2.59
C CYS A 14 -1.47 -25.27 2.25
N TYR A 15 -1.44 -26.36 1.47
CA TYR A 15 -0.20 -26.99 1.04
C TYR A 15 0.59 -26.12 0.06
N ARG A 16 -0.08 -25.40 -0.85
CA ARG A 16 0.55 -24.42 -1.73
C ARG A 16 1.18 -23.26 -0.94
N ALA A 17 0.43 -22.65 -0.02
CA ALA A 17 0.93 -21.58 0.86
C ALA A 17 2.17 -22.04 1.66
N ALA A 18 2.09 -23.25 2.24
CA ALA A 18 3.19 -23.80 3.02
C ALA A 18 4.40 -24.15 2.14
N SER A 19 4.20 -24.70 0.94
CA SER A 19 5.30 -25.07 0.05
C SER A 19 6.11 -23.85 -0.38
N GLY A 20 5.42 -22.75 -0.66
CA GLY A 20 6.04 -21.48 -1.02
C GLY A 20 6.75 -20.74 0.12
N ARG A 21 6.44 -21.05 1.38
CA ARG A 21 6.97 -20.31 2.55
C ARG A 21 6.51 -18.85 2.64
N ASP A 22 5.31 -18.55 2.18
CA ASP A 22 4.75 -17.21 2.26
C ASP A 22 4.39 -16.83 3.71
N ALA A 23 5.07 -15.81 4.24
CA ALA A 23 4.86 -15.31 5.60
C ALA A 23 3.48 -14.67 5.81
N ARG A 24 2.75 -14.31 4.75
CA ARG A 24 1.39 -13.76 4.83
C ARG A 24 0.35 -14.77 5.32
N TRP A 25 0.70 -16.05 5.37
CA TRP A 25 -0.12 -17.17 5.87
C TRP A 25 0.23 -17.61 7.28
N ASP A 26 1.32 -17.10 7.84
CA ASP A 26 1.71 -17.39 9.22
C ASP A 26 0.60 -16.92 10.17
N GLY A 27 0.19 -17.80 11.09
CA GLY A 27 -0.83 -17.51 12.10
C GLY A 27 -2.26 -17.82 11.65
N ARG A 28 -2.48 -17.94 10.34
CA ARG A 28 -3.78 -18.24 9.74
C ARG A 28 -4.01 -19.74 9.55
N VAL A 29 -2.93 -20.47 9.27
CA VAL A 29 -2.91 -21.93 9.07
C VAL A 29 -1.62 -22.49 9.64
N TYR A 30 -1.71 -23.67 10.25
CA TYR A 30 -0.57 -24.41 10.79
C TYR A 30 -0.40 -25.72 10.05
N LEU A 31 0.85 -26.01 9.65
CA LEU A 31 1.23 -27.25 9.00
C LEU A 31 1.70 -28.26 10.05
N ALA A 32 0.90 -29.27 10.34
CA ALA A 32 1.27 -30.41 11.16
C ALA A 32 1.86 -31.53 10.31
N VAL A 33 2.99 -32.08 10.74
CA VAL A 33 3.76 -33.09 10.01
C VAL A 33 3.63 -34.42 10.73
N THR A 34 2.82 -35.33 10.20
CA THR A 34 2.48 -36.62 10.84
C THR A 34 3.70 -37.49 11.08
N SER A 35 4.66 -37.49 10.16
CA SER A 35 5.89 -38.29 10.28
C SER A 35 6.84 -37.85 11.39
N THR A 36 6.74 -36.60 11.87
CA THR A 36 7.63 -36.06 12.92
C THR A 36 6.89 -35.67 14.20
N GLY A 37 5.56 -35.66 14.18
CA GLY A 37 4.74 -35.14 15.27
C GLY A 37 4.94 -33.64 15.51
N ILE A 38 5.47 -32.89 14.53
CA ILE A 38 5.78 -31.46 14.66
C ILE A 38 4.79 -30.64 13.85
N TYR A 39 4.24 -29.56 14.42
CA TYR A 39 3.58 -28.53 13.63
C TYR A 39 4.48 -27.30 13.44
N CYS A 40 4.31 -26.62 12.31
CA CYS A 40 5.13 -25.53 11.78
C CYS A 40 4.24 -24.41 11.21
N ARG A 41 4.81 -23.22 11.03
CA ARG A 41 4.19 -22.14 10.25
C ARG A 41 4.43 -22.33 8.74
N PRO A 42 3.56 -21.81 7.85
CA PRO A 42 3.76 -21.88 6.40
C PRO A 42 5.14 -21.39 5.95
N SER A 43 5.64 -20.28 6.48
CA SER A 43 6.98 -19.75 6.14
C SER A 43 8.17 -20.45 6.81
N CYS A 44 7.94 -21.57 7.51
CA CYS A 44 8.99 -22.31 8.19
C CYS A 44 10.15 -22.66 7.25
N PRO A 45 11.41 -22.38 7.64
CA PRO A 45 12.58 -22.62 6.79
C PRO A 45 12.99 -24.09 6.70
N ALA A 46 12.35 -24.99 7.47
CA ALA A 46 12.62 -26.42 7.45
C ALA A 46 12.30 -27.06 6.08
N ARG A 47 12.93 -28.21 5.79
CA ARG A 47 12.65 -28.99 4.58
C ARG A 47 11.16 -29.32 4.53
N LYS A 48 10.53 -29.09 3.38
CA LYS A 48 9.08 -29.27 3.26
C LYS A 48 8.73 -30.77 3.29
N PRO A 49 7.75 -31.17 4.11
CA PRO A 49 7.31 -32.55 4.15
C PRO A 49 6.52 -32.91 2.89
N ARG A 50 6.45 -34.21 2.58
CA ARG A 50 5.61 -34.73 1.48
C ARG A 50 4.13 -34.53 1.81
N ARG A 51 3.31 -34.36 0.76
CA ARG A 51 1.84 -34.14 0.84
C ARG A 51 1.15 -35.11 1.80
N GLU A 52 1.45 -36.40 1.66
CA GLU A 52 0.91 -37.50 2.48
C GLU A 52 1.18 -37.35 3.99
N ASN A 53 2.21 -36.58 4.37
CA ASN A 53 2.62 -36.37 5.75
C ASN A 53 2.13 -35.04 6.33
N CYS A 54 1.31 -34.29 5.59
CA CYS A 54 0.84 -32.98 5.99
C CYS A 54 -0.60 -33.04 6.50
N ARG A 55 -0.89 -32.33 7.57
CA ARG A 55 -2.24 -31.98 8.04
C ARG A 55 -2.28 -30.49 8.35
N PHE A 56 -3.42 -29.84 8.11
CA PHE A 56 -3.56 -28.41 8.35
C PHE A 56 -4.57 -28.12 9.44
N PHE A 57 -4.25 -27.17 10.29
CA PHE A 57 -5.07 -26.77 11.42
C PHE A 57 -5.26 -25.25 11.44
N PRO A 58 -6.43 -24.77 11.90
CA PRO A 58 -6.74 -23.34 11.95
C PRO A 58 -6.08 -22.63 13.13
N SER A 59 -5.56 -23.39 14.10
CA SER A 59 -4.86 -22.84 15.27
C SER A 59 -3.74 -23.75 15.76
N ALA A 60 -2.75 -23.16 16.42
CA ALA A 60 -1.71 -23.90 17.13
C ALA A 60 -2.31 -24.78 18.24
N ALA A 61 -3.34 -24.28 18.93
CA ALA A 61 -4.08 -25.05 19.94
C ALA A 61 -4.70 -26.32 19.33
N ALA A 62 -5.30 -26.23 18.14
CA ALA A 62 -5.83 -27.39 17.44
C ALA A 62 -4.72 -28.39 17.03
N CYS A 63 -3.51 -27.94 16.69
CA CYS A 63 -2.36 -28.83 16.49
C CYS A 63 -1.96 -29.56 17.78
N VAL A 64 -1.88 -28.86 18.90
CA VAL A 64 -1.51 -29.45 20.20
C VAL A 64 -2.56 -30.44 20.66
N ALA A 65 -3.85 -30.10 20.56
CA ALA A 65 -4.96 -30.99 20.86
C ALA A 65 -4.96 -32.26 19.97
N ALA A 66 -4.47 -32.14 18.74
CA ALA A 66 -4.27 -33.26 17.83
C ALA A 66 -2.94 -34.02 18.04
N GLY A 67 -2.19 -33.72 19.10
CA GLY A 67 -0.98 -34.45 19.51
C GLY A 67 0.32 -33.98 18.87
N PHE A 68 0.34 -32.83 18.20
CA PHE A 68 1.54 -32.29 17.56
C PHE A 68 2.27 -31.31 18.48
N ARG A 69 3.60 -31.40 18.54
CA ARG A 69 4.45 -30.44 19.26
C ARG A 69 4.94 -29.31 18.36
N ALA A 70 5.24 -28.15 18.93
CA ALA A 70 5.66 -27.00 18.15
C ALA A 70 7.08 -27.15 17.57
N CYS A 71 7.28 -26.63 16.36
CA CYS A 71 8.58 -26.65 15.68
C CYS A 71 9.57 -25.69 16.33
N LYS A 72 10.64 -26.26 16.90
CA LYS A 72 11.71 -25.48 17.55
C LYS A 72 12.43 -24.48 16.63
N ARG A 73 12.34 -24.67 15.30
CA ARG A 73 13.03 -23.83 14.30
C ARG A 73 12.23 -22.59 13.89
N CYS A 74 10.91 -22.73 13.70
CA CYS A 74 10.07 -21.60 13.28
C CYS A 74 9.17 -21.05 14.39
N ARG A 75 9.15 -21.72 15.54
CA ARG A 75 8.37 -21.38 16.75
C ARG A 75 6.94 -20.94 16.41
N PRO A 76 6.14 -21.82 15.79
CA PRO A 76 4.79 -21.48 15.35
C PRO A 76 3.86 -21.11 16.51
N GLU A 77 4.12 -21.57 17.72
CA GLU A 77 3.48 -21.15 18.96
C GLU A 77 3.62 -19.65 19.24
N ALA A 78 4.65 -19.01 18.69
CA ALA A 78 4.92 -17.58 18.85
C ALA A 78 4.31 -16.73 17.71
N VAL A 79 3.42 -17.30 16.90
CA VAL A 79 2.83 -16.64 15.71
C VAL A 79 1.42 -16.13 16.00
N PRO A 80 1.14 -14.82 15.82
CA PRO A 80 -0.18 -14.26 16.10
C PRO A 80 -1.24 -14.54 15.04
N GLY A 81 -2.52 -14.66 15.46
CA GLY A 81 -3.68 -14.50 14.56
C GLY A 81 -4.70 -15.65 14.48
N THR A 82 -4.84 -16.51 15.49
CA THR A 82 -5.82 -17.62 15.47
C THR A 82 -7.14 -17.29 16.15
N ARG A 83 -8.25 -17.83 15.62
CA ARG A 83 -9.64 -17.64 16.11
C ARG A 83 -9.90 -18.03 17.58
N ASP A 84 -9.03 -18.81 18.21
CA ASP A 84 -9.15 -19.17 19.64
C ASP A 84 -8.39 -18.21 20.58
N TRP A 85 -7.81 -17.11 20.08
CA TRP A 85 -6.90 -16.25 20.84
C TRP A 85 -7.58 -15.11 21.64
N ASP A 86 -8.91 -14.94 21.62
CA ASP A 86 -9.48 -13.76 22.27
C ASP A 86 -10.01 -14.00 23.68
N ILE A 87 -9.09 -14.00 24.66
CA ILE A 87 -9.37 -13.45 26.01
C ILE A 87 -8.07 -12.82 26.55
N ARG A 88 -7.73 -11.60 26.07
CA ARG A 88 -6.61 -10.69 26.47
C ARG A 88 -5.31 -10.79 25.65
N ASN A 89 -5.28 -10.01 24.56
CA ASN A 89 -4.11 -9.27 24.05
C ASN A 89 -2.84 -10.07 23.68
N ASP A 90 -2.63 -10.32 22.37
CA ASP A 90 -1.28 -10.51 21.81
C ASP A 90 -0.53 -9.17 21.82
N LEU A 91 -0.17 -8.71 23.01
CA LEU A 91 0.52 -7.45 23.18
C LEU A 91 1.97 -7.54 22.67
N ALA A 92 2.64 -8.67 22.93
CA ALA A 92 4.05 -8.86 22.61
C ALA A 92 4.32 -8.79 21.10
N ALA A 93 3.60 -9.57 20.29
CA ALA A 93 3.93 -9.62 18.87
C ALA A 93 3.32 -8.45 18.08
N ARG A 94 2.21 -7.84 18.54
CA ARG A 94 1.81 -6.49 18.09
C ARG A 94 2.94 -5.50 18.36
N ALA A 95 3.48 -5.47 19.57
CA ALA A 95 4.58 -4.59 19.90
C ALA A 95 5.84 -4.85 19.06
N VAL A 96 6.29 -6.10 18.88
CA VAL A 96 7.45 -6.42 18.02
C VAL A 96 7.26 -5.96 16.58
N ARG A 97 6.07 -6.16 16.00
CA ARG A 97 5.75 -5.67 14.64
C ARG A 97 5.83 -4.16 14.57
N ARG A 98 5.19 -3.47 15.51
CA ARG A 98 5.22 -2.00 15.57
C ARG A 98 6.63 -1.46 15.81
N ILE A 99 7.42 -2.12 16.67
CA ILE A 99 8.85 -1.80 16.86
C ILE A 99 9.61 -1.97 15.55
N ARG A 100 9.41 -3.07 14.81
CA ARG A 100 10.01 -3.30 13.49
C ARG A 100 9.62 -2.24 12.46
N ASP A 101 8.41 -1.70 12.56
CA ASP A 101 7.93 -0.59 11.74
C ASP A 101 8.40 0.80 12.23
N GLY A 102 9.19 0.87 13.31
CA GLY A 102 9.74 2.11 13.86
C GLY A 102 8.87 2.82 14.90
N ALA A 103 7.88 2.16 15.50
CA ALA A 103 6.97 2.78 16.47
C ALA A 103 7.66 3.37 17.71
N ILE A 104 8.80 2.80 18.14
CA ILE A 104 9.60 3.35 19.23
C ILE A 104 10.33 4.63 18.81
N ASP A 105 10.71 4.73 17.54
CA ASP A 105 11.34 5.93 17.00
C ASP A 105 10.31 7.06 16.80
N LEU A 106 9.05 6.70 16.55
CA LEU A 106 7.88 7.59 16.40
C LEU A 106 7.44 8.27 17.70
N GLY A 107 7.27 7.50 18.77
CA GLY A 107 6.61 7.96 19.99
C GLY A 107 7.25 7.46 21.28
N GLY A 108 8.43 6.85 21.20
CA GLY A 108 9.05 6.18 22.33
C GLY A 108 8.25 4.96 22.82
N VAL A 109 8.68 4.40 23.94
CA VAL A 109 7.97 3.29 24.59
C VAL A 109 6.59 3.73 25.07
N ALA A 110 6.46 4.98 25.54
CA ALA A 110 5.21 5.60 25.96
C ALA A 110 4.16 5.66 24.84
N GLY A 111 4.57 6.13 23.65
CA GLY A 111 3.68 6.24 22.49
C GLY A 111 3.20 4.87 22.01
N LEU A 112 4.11 3.89 21.92
CA LEU A 112 3.74 2.52 21.57
C LEU A 112 2.82 1.89 22.61
N ALA A 113 3.06 2.13 23.90
CA ALA A 113 2.20 1.61 24.97
C ALA A 113 0.78 2.18 24.87
N ARG A 114 0.65 3.49 24.60
CA ARG A 114 -0.63 4.15 24.37
C ARG A 114 -1.35 3.60 23.13
N GLU A 115 -0.64 3.44 22.02
CA GLU A 115 -1.18 2.85 20.78
C GLU A 115 -1.72 1.43 21.01
N LEU A 116 -1.04 0.65 21.85
CA LEU A 116 -1.44 -0.71 22.17
C LEU A 116 -2.44 -0.80 23.35
N ALA A 117 -2.87 0.35 23.88
CA ALA A 117 -3.78 0.47 25.02
C ALA A 117 -3.30 -0.25 26.29
N VAL A 118 -2.01 -0.12 26.62
CA VAL A 118 -1.38 -0.71 27.82
C VAL A 118 -0.44 0.27 28.51
N SER A 119 -0.05 -0.01 29.76
CA SER A 119 1.01 0.75 30.42
C SER A 119 2.40 0.34 29.92
N GLU A 120 3.37 1.27 29.97
CA GLU A 120 4.77 0.98 29.61
C GLU A 120 5.36 -0.16 30.43
N ARG A 121 5.01 -0.23 31.72
CA ARG A 121 5.46 -1.30 32.61
C ARG A 121 4.92 -2.66 32.17
N HIS A 122 3.63 -2.72 31.80
CA HIS A 122 3.04 -3.95 31.30
C HIS A 122 3.66 -4.36 29.96
N LEU A 123 3.82 -3.42 29.02
CA LEU A 123 4.47 -3.64 27.74
C LEU A 123 5.89 -4.18 27.89
N ARG A 124 6.72 -3.56 28.74
CA ARG A 124 8.09 -4.00 29.00
C ARG A 124 8.14 -5.38 29.61
N ARG A 125 7.30 -5.67 30.62
CA ARG A 125 7.24 -6.97 31.26
C ARG A 125 6.85 -8.05 30.24
N THR A 126 5.77 -7.83 29.50
CA THR A 126 5.29 -8.78 28.50
C THR A 126 6.32 -9.03 27.39
N LEU A 127 7.04 -8.02 26.90
CA LEU A 127 8.09 -8.23 25.90
C LEU A 127 9.31 -8.99 26.45
N ILE A 128 9.70 -8.76 27.71
CA ILE A 128 10.79 -9.52 28.33
C ILE A 128 10.38 -10.98 28.56
N GLU A 129 9.17 -11.23 29.07
CA GLU A 129 8.66 -12.57 29.36
C GLU A 129 8.45 -13.40 28.09
N GLU A 130 7.89 -12.80 27.03
CA GLU A 130 7.49 -13.52 25.81
C GLU A 130 8.55 -13.49 24.70
N VAL A 131 9.29 -12.39 24.57
CA VAL A 131 10.27 -12.19 23.48
C VAL A 131 11.72 -12.28 23.99
N GLY A 132 11.93 -12.17 25.30
CA GLY A 132 13.26 -12.18 25.91
C GLY A 132 14.03 -10.87 25.79
N ALA A 133 13.39 -9.81 25.29
CA ALA A 133 14.05 -8.52 25.04
C ALA A 133 13.11 -7.34 25.35
N SER A 134 13.67 -6.26 25.90
CA SER A 134 12.92 -5.04 26.15
C SER A 134 12.60 -4.29 24.83
N PRO A 135 11.56 -3.44 24.79
CA PRO A 135 11.21 -2.67 23.59
C PRO A 135 12.38 -1.82 23.04
N LEU A 136 13.21 -1.25 23.93
CA LEU A 136 14.39 -0.49 23.50
C LEU A 136 15.51 -1.36 22.94
N GLN A 137 15.71 -2.59 23.43
CA GLN A 137 16.67 -3.53 22.85
C GLN A 137 16.23 -3.96 21.45
N LEU A 138 14.96 -4.30 21.28
CA LEU A 138 14.40 -4.63 19.96
C LEU A 138 14.53 -3.47 18.96
N ALA A 139 14.31 -2.23 19.42
CA ALA A 139 14.52 -1.05 18.58
C ALA A 139 16.02 -0.87 18.22
N ARG A 140 16.95 -1.07 19.15
CA ARG A 140 18.41 -1.01 18.88
C ARG A 140 18.83 -2.00 17.82
N THR A 141 18.44 -3.27 17.95
CA THR A 141 18.74 -4.32 16.97
C THR A 141 18.19 -3.96 15.58
N ARG A 142 16.94 -3.45 15.51
CA ARG A 142 16.35 -2.95 14.26
C ARG A 142 17.21 -1.87 13.60
N ARG A 143 17.62 -0.86 14.36
CA ARG A 143 18.45 0.25 13.86
C ARG A 143 19.80 -0.27 13.36
N ALA A 144 20.43 -1.20 14.07
CA ALA A 144 21.69 -1.81 13.65
C ALA A 144 21.55 -2.52 12.29
N HIS A 145 20.52 -3.35 12.11
CA HIS A 145 20.25 -4.00 10.82
C HIS A 145 19.94 -3.01 9.70
N ALA A 146 19.19 -1.94 10.00
CA ALA A 146 18.93 -0.88 9.02
C ALA A 146 20.22 -0.16 8.62
N ALA A 147 21.09 0.16 9.57
CA ALA A 147 22.36 0.80 9.29
C ALA A 147 23.27 -0.10 8.44
N ARG A 148 23.35 -1.39 8.76
CA ARG A 148 24.11 -2.35 7.94
C ARG A 148 23.64 -2.37 6.50
N ALA A 149 22.32 -2.46 6.27
CA ALA A 149 21.77 -2.41 4.92
C ALA A 149 22.17 -1.12 4.19
N LEU A 150 22.10 0.04 4.86
CA LEU A 150 22.53 1.30 4.29
C LEU A 150 24.04 1.37 3.99
N ILE A 151 24.90 0.75 4.82
CA ILE A 151 26.35 0.67 4.55
C ILE A 151 26.63 -0.20 3.33
N GLU A 152 25.91 -1.32 3.21
CA GLU A 152 26.13 -2.27 2.11
C GLU A 152 25.55 -1.78 0.77
N GLU A 153 24.52 -0.93 0.81
CA GLU A 153 23.74 -0.52 -0.37
C GLU A 153 23.91 0.96 -0.77
N THR A 154 24.63 1.77 0.01
CA THR A 154 24.79 3.21 -0.28
C THR A 154 26.22 3.71 -0.04
N GLU A 155 26.57 4.83 -0.68
CA GLU A 155 27.84 5.52 -0.46
C GLU A 155 27.77 6.61 0.63
N LEU A 156 26.67 6.67 1.39
CA LEU A 156 26.45 7.69 2.41
C LEU A 156 27.59 7.72 3.45
N PRO A 157 28.00 8.91 3.93
CA PRO A 157 28.86 9.02 5.09
C PRO A 157 28.32 8.21 6.28
N LEU A 158 29.20 7.57 7.05
CA LEU A 158 28.79 6.76 8.22
C LEU A 158 27.99 7.57 9.25
N ALA A 159 28.25 8.87 9.33
CA ALA A 159 27.46 9.80 10.15
C ALA A 159 26.00 9.85 9.68
N ASP A 160 25.77 10.04 8.38
CA ASP A 160 24.43 10.11 7.80
C ASP A 160 23.71 8.76 7.90
N ILE A 161 24.44 7.65 7.73
CA ILE A 161 23.92 6.29 7.95
C ILE A 161 23.45 6.10 9.39
N ALA A 162 24.21 6.59 10.38
CA ALA A 162 23.83 6.50 11.78
C ALA A 162 22.46 7.17 12.02
N PHE A 163 22.31 8.41 11.54
CA PHE A 163 21.05 9.13 11.67
C PHE A 163 19.93 8.50 10.83
N ALA A 164 20.24 8.01 9.62
CA ALA A 164 19.28 7.36 8.73
C ALA A 164 18.73 6.04 9.28
N ALA A 165 19.54 5.33 10.04
CA ALA A 165 19.13 4.15 10.76
C ALA A 165 18.35 4.45 12.05
N GLY A 166 18.29 5.71 12.49
CA GLY A 166 17.58 6.17 13.68
C GLY A 166 18.42 6.24 14.96
N PHE A 167 19.75 6.30 14.87
CA PHE A 167 20.61 6.52 16.03
C PHE A 167 20.63 7.99 16.43
N GLY A 168 20.60 8.26 17.73
CA GLY A 168 20.66 9.63 18.27
C GLY A 168 22.10 10.19 18.35
N SER A 169 23.12 9.35 18.17
CA SER A 169 24.52 9.79 18.08
C SER A 169 25.38 8.78 17.32
N ILE A 170 26.45 9.27 16.70
CA ILE A 170 27.44 8.46 15.98
C ILE A 170 28.16 7.51 16.94
N ARG A 171 28.41 7.95 18.18
CA ARG A 171 29.01 7.11 19.22
C ARG A 171 28.14 5.91 19.55
N GLN A 172 26.86 6.13 19.84
CA GLN A 172 25.90 5.05 20.10
C GLN A 172 25.78 4.09 18.91
N PHE A 173 25.80 4.63 17.69
CA PHE A 173 25.82 3.82 16.47
C PHE A 173 27.05 2.90 16.41
N GLY A 174 28.25 3.46 16.60
CA GLY A 174 29.49 2.67 16.59
C GLY A 174 29.49 1.58 17.66
N ASP A 175 29.02 1.89 18.87
CA ASP A 175 28.92 0.94 19.98
C ASP A 175 27.90 -0.17 19.66
N THR A 176 26.70 0.20 19.20
CA THR A 176 25.65 -0.78 18.87
C THR A 176 26.05 -1.69 17.72
N MET A 177 26.76 -1.20 16.70
CA MET A 177 27.20 -2.03 15.58
C MET A 177 28.28 -3.03 15.98
N ARG A 178 29.18 -2.65 16.91
CA ARG A 178 30.15 -3.59 17.50
C ARG A 178 29.46 -4.64 18.36
N GLU A 179 28.48 -4.25 19.17
CA GLU A 179 27.71 -5.16 20.01
C GLU A 179 26.88 -6.15 19.18
N GLU A 180 26.20 -5.70 18.11
CA GLU A 180 25.27 -6.52 17.32
C GLU A 180 25.96 -7.33 16.20
N PHE A 181 27.00 -6.80 15.56
CA PHE A 181 27.67 -7.44 14.42
C PHE A 181 29.14 -7.81 14.65
N GLY A 182 29.70 -7.51 15.83
CA GLY A 182 31.07 -7.85 16.18
C GLY A 182 32.15 -7.00 15.49
N VAL A 183 31.77 -6.03 14.66
CA VAL A 183 32.70 -5.18 13.89
C VAL A 183 32.27 -3.72 13.93
N ALA A 184 33.24 -2.82 13.78
CA ALA A 184 32.94 -1.40 13.63
C ALA A 184 32.22 -1.12 12.29
N PRO A 185 31.36 -0.10 12.22
CA PRO A 185 30.63 0.23 10.98
C PRO A 185 31.56 0.47 9.77
N SER A 186 32.74 1.06 10.00
CA SER A 186 33.74 1.33 8.95
C SER A 186 34.42 0.07 8.40
N ALA A 187 34.33 -1.06 9.10
CA ALA A 187 34.90 -2.34 8.68
C ALA A 187 33.91 -3.19 7.87
N LEU A 188 32.64 -2.77 7.78
CA LEU A 188 31.66 -3.42 6.93
C LEU A 188 31.93 -3.04 5.46
N GLN A 189 32.02 -4.05 4.59
CA GLN A 189 32.32 -3.84 3.18
C GLN A 189 31.14 -3.18 2.49
N ARG A 190 31.38 -2.02 1.86
CA ARG A 190 30.50 -1.46 0.84
C ARG A 190 30.59 -2.34 -0.39
N ARG A 191 29.47 -2.60 -1.07
CA ARG A 191 29.55 -3.28 -2.37
C ARG A 191 30.29 -2.38 -3.34
N PRO A 192 31.31 -2.88 -4.07
CA PRO A 192 31.79 -2.20 -5.26
C PRO A 192 30.69 -2.32 -6.32
N ASP A 193 30.00 -1.23 -6.63
CA ASP A 193 29.01 -1.24 -7.69
C ASP A 193 29.68 -1.13 -9.07
N GLY A 194 29.25 -2.02 -9.97
CA GLY A 194 29.39 -1.80 -11.39
C GLY A 194 28.51 -0.63 -11.82
N ALA A 195 29.18 0.41 -12.31
CA ALA A 195 28.68 1.55 -13.10
C ALA A 195 27.82 2.63 -12.41
N ALA A 196 28.55 3.65 -11.92
CA ALA A 196 28.33 5.09 -12.05
C ALA A 196 26.98 5.73 -11.64
N GLY A 197 26.98 6.34 -10.47
CA GLY A 197 26.15 7.50 -10.13
C GLY A 197 27.02 8.60 -9.51
N SER A 198 27.06 9.78 -10.12
CA SER A 198 27.92 10.91 -9.74
C SER A 198 27.55 11.47 -8.36
N GLY A 199 28.39 11.23 -7.36
CA GLY A 199 28.37 11.95 -6.09
C GLY A 199 28.90 13.38 -6.29
N SER A 200 28.12 14.37 -5.86
CA SER A 200 28.54 15.77 -5.82
C SER A 200 29.70 15.93 -4.86
N GLN A 201 30.87 16.33 -5.38
CA GLN A 201 32.02 16.74 -4.58
C GLN A 201 31.73 18.07 -3.88
N GLY A 202 31.64 18.04 -2.56
CA GLY A 202 31.82 19.22 -1.71
C GLY A 202 33.22 19.16 -1.10
N SER A 203 34.22 19.68 -1.81
CA SER A 203 35.57 19.91 -1.28
C SER A 203 35.82 21.40 -1.10
N GLY A 204 35.99 21.84 0.14
CA GLY A 204 36.45 23.16 0.52
C GLY A 204 37.00 23.09 1.93
N SER A 205 38.30 22.85 2.01
CA SER A 205 39.13 22.67 3.19
C SER A 205 39.10 23.86 4.15
N ALA A 206 39.09 23.55 5.44
CA ALA A 206 39.26 24.49 6.55
C ALA A 206 40.68 25.05 6.63
N GLU A 207 40.81 26.36 6.75
CA GLU A 207 41.90 27.00 7.48
C GLU A 207 41.44 27.25 8.92
N LEU A 208 42.27 26.84 9.88
CA LEU A 208 42.06 26.96 11.31
C LEU A 208 42.48 28.36 11.77
N ASP A 209 41.61 29.02 12.55
CA ASP A 209 42.02 30.12 13.43
C ASP A 209 41.45 29.88 14.84
N PRO A 210 42.26 29.90 15.93
CA PRO A 210 41.81 29.53 17.26
C PRO A 210 41.60 30.75 18.16
N ALA A 211 40.36 31.03 18.57
CA ALA A 211 40.05 31.72 19.84
C ALA A 211 38.55 31.61 20.18
N THR A 212 38.27 30.79 21.20
CA THR A 212 37.17 30.84 22.18
C THR A 212 35.97 31.77 21.95
N ASP A 213 34.75 31.20 21.93
CA ASP A 213 33.83 31.32 23.08
C ASP A 213 32.73 30.23 23.06
N THR A 214 32.35 29.80 24.26
CA THR A 214 31.48 28.70 24.63
C THR A 214 29.98 29.03 24.53
N SER A 215 29.31 28.54 23.49
CA SER A 215 27.88 28.21 23.51
C SER A 215 27.55 27.30 22.32
N SER A 216 27.31 26.00 22.56
CA SER A 216 27.10 24.99 21.51
C SER A 216 25.75 25.16 20.76
N PRO A 217 25.75 25.40 19.42
CA PRO A 217 24.55 25.38 18.58
C PRO A 217 24.76 24.54 17.30
N TYR A 218 25.59 23.49 17.33
CA TYR A 218 25.97 22.75 16.11
C TYR A 218 24.99 21.62 15.76
N ALA A 219 23.89 22.00 15.10
CA ALA A 219 23.41 21.26 13.94
C ALA A 219 23.34 22.29 12.80
N PRO A 220 24.03 22.10 11.66
CA PRO A 220 23.78 22.97 10.52
C PRO A 220 22.32 22.75 10.08
N ALA A 221 21.49 23.77 10.28
CA ALA A 221 20.15 23.81 9.71
C ALA A 221 20.29 24.10 8.21
N SER A 222 20.42 23.05 7.40
CA SER A 222 20.07 23.15 5.99
C SER A 222 18.56 22.99 5.86
N ASP A 223 17.88 23.96 5.23
CA ASP A 223 16.46 23.86 4.83
C ASP A 223 16.21 22.77 3.77
N GLU A 224 17.26 22.08 3.34
CA GLU A 224 17.20 21.03 2.33
C GLU A 224 16.83 19.69 2.98
N ARG A 225 15.63 19.20 2.66
CA ARG A 225 15.15 17.87 3.05
C ARG A 225 16.16 16.80 2.59
N PRO A 226 16.56 15.84 3.45
CA PRO A 226 17.47 14.78 3.05
C PRO A 226 16.96 13.99 1.84
N ARG A 227 17.84 13.77 0.86
CA ARG A 227 17.55 12.99 -0.34
C ARG A 227 18.42 11.74 -0.41
N LEU A 228 17.81 10.58 -0.64
CA LEU A 228 18.48 9.29 -0.72
C LEU A 228 18.09 8.55 -2.00
N ALA A 229 19.06 8.26 -2.87
CA ALA A 229 18.88 7.36 -4.00
C ALA A 229 19.18 5.92 -3.57
N LEU A 230 18.25 4.99 -3.81
CA LEU A 230 18.34 3.59 -3.40
C LEU A 230 17.84 2.67 -4.52
N ARG A 231 18.28 1.40 -4.52
CA ARG A 231 17.66 0.34 -5.34
C ARG A 231 17.02 -0.72 -4.46
N LEU A 232 15.69 -0.69 -4.34
CA LEU A 232 14.97 -1.66 -3.52
C LEU A 232 14.90 -3.03 -4.21
N ARG A 233 15.48 -4.05 -3.57
CA ARG A 233 15.52 -5.40 -4.13
C ARG A 233 14.18 -6.13 -4.03
N THR A 234 13.80 -6.80 -5.10
CA THR A 234 12.62 -7.68 -5.21
C THR A 234 12.95 -8.93 -6.04
N ARG A 235 12.22 -10.03 -5.85
CA ARG A 235 12.38 -11.26 -6.64
C ARG A 235 11.95 -11.02 -8.08
N ALA A 236 12.70 -11.56 -9.04
CA ALA A 236 12.27 -11.56 -10.43
C ALA A 236 11.30 -12.73 -10.71
N PRO A 237 10.41 -12.63 -11.72
CA PRO A 237 10.17 -11.43 -12.51
C PRO A 237 9.36 -10.35 -11.75
N PHE A 238 9.57 -9.08 -12.10
CA PHE A 238 8.81 -7.93 -11.62
C PHE A 238 8.34 -7.07 -12.80
N SER A 239 7.04 -6.90 -12.95
CA SER A 239 6.43 -6.09 -14.01
C SER A 239 6.37 -4.61 -13.59
N GLY A 240 7.45 -3.87 -13.86
CA GLY A 240 7.50 -2.42 -13.62
C GLY A 240 6.39 -1.66 -14.35
N ALA A 241 6.20 -1.96 -15.63
CA ALA A 241 5.13 -1.37 -16.44
C ALA A 241 3.72 -1.63 -15.87
N GLY A 242 3.45 -2.86 -15.39
CA GLY A 242 2.16 -3.22 -14.80
C GLY A 242 1.87 -2.48 -13.49
N VAL A 243 2.87 -2.38 -12.60
CA VAL A 243 2.73 -1.64 -11.34
C VAL A 243 2.59 -0.14 -11.59
N ARG A 244 3.40 0.43 -12.50
CA ARG A 244 3.28 1.83 -12.92
C ARG A 244 1.89 2.15 -13.48
N ALA A 245 1.36 1.30 -14.36
CA ALA A 245 0.04 1.49 -14.95
C ALA A 245 -1.05 1.52 -13.86
N PHE A 246 -0.95 0.64 -12.86
CA PHE A 246 -1.86 0.67 -11.70
C PHE A 246 -1.74 1.98 -10.92
N LEU A 247 -0.53 2.40 -10.55
CA LEU A 247 -0.31 3.62 -9.77
C LEU A 247 -0.80 4.87 -10.53
N ALA A 248 -0.52 4.98 -11.83
CA ALA A 248 -0.98 6.07 -12.66
C ALA A 248 -2.51 6.11 -12.78
N ALA A 249 -3.16 4.96 -12.93
CA ALA A 249 -4.62 4.88 -12.99
C ALA A 249 -5.28 5.34 -11.68
N HIS A 250 -4.62 5.13 -10.54
CA HIS A 250 -5.13 5.45 -9.19
C HIS A 250 -4.53 6.74 -8.59
N ALA A 251 -3.77 7.53 -9.36
CA ALA A 251 -3.09 8.71 -8.87
C ALA A 251 -4.05 9.76 -8.26
N ILE A 252 -3.88 10.05 -6.97
CA ILE A 252 -4.68 11.02 -6.22
C ILE A 252 -4.02 12.40 -6.33
N PRO A 253 -4.74 13.44 -6.80
CA PRO A 253 -4.20 14.80 -6.86
C PRO A 253 -3.67 15.29 -5.51
N GLY A 254 -2.44 15.82 -5.51
CA GLY A 254 -1.74 16.28 -4.30
C GLY A 254 -1.07 15.17 -3.49
N ARG A 255 -1.33 13.90 -3.80
CA ARG A 255 -0.64 12.75 -3.17
C ARG A 255 0.27 12.04 -4.15
N ASP A 256 -0.08 12.05 -5.43
CA ASP A 256 0.66 11.43 -6.52
C ASP A 256 0.91 12.44 -7.63
N LEU A 257 2.10 12.34 -8.21
CA LEU A 257 2.49 13.01 -9.43
C LEU A 257 2.96 11.94 -10.42
N ILE A 258 2.43 11.96 -11.64
CA ILE A 258 2.89 11.11 -12.74
C ILE A 258 3.64 12.01 -13.70
N GLU A 259 4.96 11.88 -13.75
CA GLU A 259 5.83 12.72 -14.53
C GLU A 259 5.80 12.39 -16.02
N ALA A 260 6.08 13.40 -16.85
CA ALA A 260 6.10 13.27 -18.31
C ALA A 260 7.27 12.40 -18.80
N ASP A 261 8.35 12.31 -18.03
CA ASP A 261 9.54 11.49 -18.32
C ASP A 261 9.32 9.99 -18.06
N GLY A 262 8.14 9.60 -17.57
CA GLY A 262 7.79 8.22 -17.28
C GLY A 262 7.98 7.82 -15.82
N ALA A 263 8.57 8.65 -14.97
CA ALA A 263 8.63 8.40 -13.52
C ALA A 263 7.27 8.58 -12.83
N SER A 264 7.20 8.19 -11.57
CA SER A 264 6.09 8.54 -10.69
C SER A 264 6.58 8.92 -9.30
N SER A 265 6.03 10.01 -8.75
CA SER A 265 6.30 10.48 -7.40
C SER A 265 5.07 10.32 -6.49
N HIS A 266 5.30 9.79 -5.29
CA HIS A 266 4.25 9.45 -4.33
C HIS A 266 4.60 9.99 -2.94
N ALA A 267 3.68 10.74 -2.33
CA ALA A 267 3.77 11.10 -0.91
C ALA A 267 3.78 9.82 -0.05
N LEU A 268 4.49 9.80 1.08
CA LEU A 268 4.53 8.72 2.06
C LEU A 268 4.53 9.32 3.46
N ASP A 269 3.54 8.98 4.27
CA ASP A 269 3.46 9.53 5.63
C ASP A 269 4.39 8.77 6.56
N VAL A 270 5.39 9.44 7.11
CA VAL A 270 6.49 8.91 7.94
C VAL A 270 6.51 9.64 9.30
N PRO A 271 7.23 9.14 10.31
CA PRO A 271 7.33 9.80 11.62
C PRO A 271 7.55 11.30 11.59
N GLY A 272 8.49 11.78 10.78
CA GLY A 272 8.83 13.20 10.69
C GLY A 272 7.84 14.05 9.89
N GLY A 273 6.81 13.48 9.27
CA GLY A 273 5.88 14.18 8.38
C GLY A 273 5.64 13.44 7.06
N THR A 274 5.59 14.14 5.94
CA THR A 274 5.39 13.52 4.62
C THR A 274 6.70 13.44 3.86
N ALA A 275 7.18 12.23 3.60
CA ALA A 275 8.24 11.94 2.64
C ALA A 275 7.68 11.84 1.22
N VAL A 276 8.55 11.88 0.22
CA VAL A 276 8.20 11.61 -1.19
C VAL A 276 9.13 10.53 -1.71
N VAL A 277 8.57 9.52 -2.36
CA VAL A 277 9.32 8.58 -3.18
C VAL A 277 9.10 8.90 -4.64
N ARG A 278 10.18 9.15 -5.38
CA ARG A 278 10.19 9.10 -6.84
C ARG A 278 10.66 7.71 -7.28
N ILE A 279 9.99 7.12 -8.26
CA ILE A 279 10.32 5.81 -8.83
C ILE A 279 10.63 5.97 -10.31
N ASP A 280 11.83 5.58 -10.73
CA ASP A 280 12.30 5.71 -12.12
C ASP A 280 12.04 4.40 -12.89
N TRP A 281 10.84 4.25 -13.43
CA TRP A 281 10.38 2.99 -14.06
C TRP A 281 11.15 2.57 -15.30
N ASN A 282 11.77 3.52 -16.01
CA ASN A 282 12.54 3.26 -17.24
C ASN A 282 13.81 2.45 -16.96
N GLU A 283 14.31 2.46 -15.72
CA GLU A 283 15.47 1.70 -15.27
C GLU A 283 15.12 0.31 -14.71
N VAL A 284 13.84 -0.07 -14.74
CA VAL A 284 13.41 -1.42 -14.37
C VAL A 284 13.38 -2.26 -15.65
N PRO A 285 14.27 -3.27 -15.81
CA PRO A 285 14.28 -4.11 -17.01
C PRO A 285 12.91 -4.76 -17.22
N PRO A 286 12.42 -4.94 -18.46
CA PRO A 286 11.17 -5.64 -18.69
C PRO A 286 11.27 -7.11 -18.25
N PRO A 287 10.17 -7.74 -17.81
CA PRO A 287 10.17 -9.13 -17.35
C PRO A 287 10.79 -10.14 -18.35
N THR A 288 10.65 -9.91 -19.65
CA THR A 288 11.24 -10.75 -20.70
C THR A 288 12.76 -10.80 -20.62
N GLU A 289 13.41 -9.66 -20.38
CA GLU A 289 14.87 -9.57 -20.21
C GLU A 289 15.32 -10.15 -18.87
N GLN A 290 14.54 -9.94 -17.81
CA GLN A 290 14.81 -10.53 -16.49
C GLN A 290 14.82 -12.07 -16.57
N LEU A 291 13.85 -12.65 -17.29
CA LEU A 291 13.74 -14.10 -17.49
C LEU A 291 14.85 -14.61 -18.42
N ALA A 292 15.15 -13.92 -19.52
CA ALA A 292 16.21 -14.31 -20.46
C ALA A 292 17.61 -14.31 -19.82
N SER A 293 17.87 -13.37 -18.91
CA SER A 293 19.13 -13.30 -18.15
C SER A 293 19.19 -14.28 -16.97
N GLY A 294 18.09 -14.96 -16.63
CA GLY A 294 18.01 -15.80 -15.44
C GLY A 294 18.14 -15.02 -14.12
N ALA A 295 17.84 -13.71 -14.13
CA ALA A 295 17.91 -12.88 -12.93
C ALA A 295 16.99 -13.44 -11.85
N SER A 296 17.50 -13.61 -10.63
CA SER A 296 16.68 -14.01 -9.47
C SER A 296 16.15 -12.81 -8.67
N VAL A 297 16.78 -11.64 -8.84
CA VAL A 297 16.49 -10.40 -8.11
C VAL A 297 16.62 -9.21 -9.06
N VAL A 298 15.73 -8.24 -8.92
CA VAL A 298 15.74 -6.96 -9.64
C VAL A 298 15.73 -5.83 -8.61
N GLY A 299 16.46 -4.76 -8.88
CA GLY A 299 16.48 -3.54 -8.05
C GLY A 299 15.54 -2.48 -8.62
N ILE A 300 14.62 -1.99 -7.80
CA ILE A 300 13.69 -0.89 -8.14
C ILE A 300 14.36 0.44 -7.76
N PRO A 301 14.75 1.27 -8.73
CA PRO A 301 15.39 2.56 -8.45
C PRO A 301 14.37 3.53 -7.88
N ILE A 302 14.73 4.10 -6.74
CA ILE A 302 13.94 5.10 -6.05
C ILE A 302 14.82 6.26 -5.59
N THR A 303 14.22 7.44 -5.54
CA THR A 303 14.77 8.59 -4.81
C THR A 303 13.79 9.00 -3.72
N LEU A 304 14.24 8.92 -2.47
CA LEU A 304 13.50 9.40 -1.30
C LEU A 304 13.85 10.87 -1.03
N THR A 305 12.84 11.68 -0.75
CA THR A 305 12.98 13.00 -0.12
C THR A 305 12.28 12.95 1.22
N LEU A 306 13.02 13.07 2.32
CA LEU A 306 12.56 12.75 3.66
C LEU A 306 12.42 14.00 4.52
N PRO A 307 11.50 14.06 5.50
CA PRO A 307 11.51 15.07 6.54
C PRO A 307 12.76 14.96 7.43
N SER A 308 13.19 13.73 7.72
CA SER A 308 14.41 13.42 8.46
C SER A 308 15.06 12.15 7.93
N LEU A 309 16.38 12.01 8.03
CA LEU A 309 17.06 10.74 7.72
C LEU A 309 16.48 9.58 8.54
N ALA A 310 16.04 9.80 9.78
CA ALA A 310 15.42 8.76 10.62
C ALA A 310 14.16 8.13 9.99
N ASP A 311 13.52 8.81 9.03
CA ASP A 311 12.34 8.34 8.30
C ASP A 311 12.67 7.35 7.16
N THR A 312 13.95 7.13 6.86
CA THR A 312 14.39 6.26 5.75
C THR A 312 13.73 4.88 5.80
N MET A 313 13.80 4.20 6.95
CA MET A 313 13.28 2.84 7.06
C MET A 313 11.75 2.76 7.08
N PRO A 314 11.03 3.62 7.83
CA PRO A 314 9.58 3.75 7.69
C PRO A 314 9.10 4.02 6.26
N ALA A 315 9.84 4.81 5.48
CA ALA A 315 9.55 5.06 4.06
C ALA A 315 9.75 3.80 3.22
N ILE A 316 10.90 3.13 3.35
CA ILE A 316 11.21 1.89 2.63
C ILE A 316 10.14 0.82 2.88
N GLN A 317 9.75 0.58 4.13
CA GLN A 317 8.72 -0.43 4.44
C GLN A 317 7.36 -0.11 3.79
N ARG A 318 6.99 1.17 3.68
CA ARG A 318 5.77 1.58 2.98
C ARG A 318 5.88 1.36 1.48
N ILE A 319 7.02 1.66 0.87
CA ILE A 319 7.26 1.41 -0.56
C ILE A 319 7.22 -0.08 -0.86
N ARG A 320 7.85 -0.91 -0.03
CA ARG A 320 7.83 -2.37 -0.20
C ARG A 320 6.40 -2.93 -0.21
N ARG A 321 5.51 -2.42 0.65
CA ARG A 321 4.08 -2.78 0.66
C ARG A 321 3.31 -2.20 -0.51
N LEU A 322 3.51 -0.92 -0.84
CA LEU A 322 2.85 -0.24 -1.95
C LEU A 322 3.13 -0.98 -3.27
N LEU A 323 4.36 -1.41 -3.48
CA LEU A 323 4.81 -2.08 -4.71
C LEU A 323 4.79 -3.63 -4.62
N ASP A 324 4.43 -4.18 -3.47
CA ASP A 324 4.39 -5.64 -3.21
C ASP A 324 5.75 -6.34 -3.54
N LEU A 325 6.84 -5.72 -3.06
CA LEU A 325 8.23 -6.16 -3.34
C LEU A 325 8.64 -7.43 -2.61
N ASP A 326 7.90 -7.84 -1.58
CA ASP A 326 8.17 -9.05 -0.80
C ASP A 326 7.50 -10.30 -1.37
N ALA A 327 6.63 -10.15 -2.38
CA ALA A 327 5.97 -11.28 -3.02
C ALA A 327 6.94 -12.16 -3.80
N ASP A 328 6.60 -13.44 -3.83
CA ASP A 328 7.28 -14.45 -4.62
C ASP A 328 6.46 -14.78 -5.88
N PRO A 329 6.88 -14.30 -7.06
CA PRO A 329 6.15 -14.51 -8.29
C PRO A 329 6.09 -15.98 -8.70
N ALA A 330 7.07 -16.81 -8.30
CA ALA A 330 7.05 -18.24 -8.60
C ALA A 330 5.87 -18.94 -7.93
N GLN A 331 5.55 -18.58 -6.68
CA GLN A 331 4.43 -19.18 -5.95
C GLN A 331 3.07 -18.80 -6.54
N VAL A 332 2.96 -17.57 -7.05
CA VAL A 332 1.75 -17.11 -7.73
C VAL A 332 1.60 -17.88 -9.04
N SER A 333 2.68 -18.06 -9.79
CA SER A 333 2.70 -18.91 -11.00
C SER A 333 2.34 -20.36 -10.72
N ASP A 334 2.91 -20.99 -9.69
CA ASP A 334 2.61 -22.38 -9.34
C ASP A 334 1.13 -22.58 -8.94
N ALA A 335 0.51 -21.57 -8.33
CA ALA A 335 -0.85 -21.68 -7.84
C ALA A 335 -1.92 -21.36 -8.91
N LEU A 336 -1.59 -20.50 -9.87
CA LEU A 336 -2.54 -19.96 -10.85
C LEU A 336 -2.26 -20.39 -12.29
N GLY A 337 -1.03 -20.86 -12.57
CA GLY A 337 -0.52 -21.09 -13.94
C GLY A 337 -1.14 -22.26 -14.68
N ASP A 338 -1.83 -23.17 -13.98
CA ASP A 338 -2.58 -24.27 -14.59
C ASP A 338 -4.03 -23.90 -14.90
N ASP A 339 -4.51 -22.74 -14.43
CA ASP A 339 -5.88 -22.29 -14.71
C ASP A 339 -5.98 -21.82 -16.16
N PRO A 340 -6.88 -22.39 -16.98
CA PRO A 340 -6.96 -22.09 -18.41
C PRO A 340 -7.37 -20.64 -18.73
N ARG A 341 -7.96 -19.91 -17.77
CA ARG A 341 -8.31 -18.49 -17.93
C ARG A 341 -7.13 -17.59 -17.58
N LEU A 342 -6.39 -17.93 -16.53
CA LEU A 342 -5.28 -17.11 -16.04
C LEU A 342 -3.98 -17.37 -16.81
N GLN A 343 -3.70 -18.62 -17.20
CA GLN A 343 -2.44 -19.01 -17.84
C GLN A 343 -2.07 -18.12 -19.04
N PRO A 344 -2.96 -17.84 -20.03
CA PRO A 344 -2.61 -16.98 -21.16
C PRO A 344 -2.29 -15.55 -20.73
N ILE A 345 -2.97 -15.04 -19.71
CA ILE A 345 -2.74 -13.69 -19.17
C ILE A 345 -1.39 -13.64 -18.45
N MET A 346 -1.07 -14.65 -17.65
CA MET A 346 0.18 -14.73 -16.89
C MET A 346 1.41 -14.84 -17.80
N LEU A 347 1.29 -15.58 -18.91
CA LEU A 347 2.35 -15.64 -19.93
C LEU A 347 2.58 -14.28 -20.61
N ARG A 348 1.52 -13.48 -20.83
CA ARG A 348 1.65 -12.11 -21.36
C ARG A 348 2.15 -11.10 -20.32
N LYS A 349 1.84 -11.33 -19.04
CA LYS A 349 2.11 -10.40 -17.94
C LYS A 349 2.95 -11.04 -16.80
N PRO A 350 4.12 -11.61 -17.08
CA PRO A 350 4.93 -12.23 -16.05
C PRO A 350 5.38 -11.21 -15.01
N GLY A 351 5.39 -11.61 -13.74
CA GLY A 351 5.86 -10.78 -12.63
C GLY A 351 4.91 -9.65 -12.22
N LEU A 352 3.64 -9.66 -12.66
CA LEU A 352 2.63 -8.74 -12.16
C LEU A 352 2.50 -8.87 -10.64
N ARG A 353 2.41 -7.73 -9.95
CA ARG A 353 2.29 -7.66 -8.49
C ARG A 353 0.90 -7.27 -8.06
N LEU A 354 0.62 -7.39 -6.76
CA LEU A 354 -0.60 -6.92 -6.13
C LEU A 354 -0.31 -5.64 -5.31
N PRO A 355 -0.25 -4.44 -5.93
CA PRO A 355 0.04 -3.21 -5.22
C PRO A 355 -0.80 -3.02 -3.96
N GLY A 356 -0.15 -2.69 -2.84
CA GLY A 356 -0.84 -2.38 -1.59
C GLY A 356 -1.38 -0.95 -1.54
N ALA A 357 -1.93 -0.59 -0.38
CA ALA A 357 -2.24 0.79 -0.04
C ALA A 357 -0.97 1.50 0.44
N ARG A 358 -0.79 2.75 0.02
CA ARG A 358 0.21 3.67 0.60
C ARG A 358 -0.04 3.90 2.08
N ASN A 359 -1.29 4.13 2.44
CA ASN A 359 -1.77 4.36 3.79
C ASN A 359 -3.14 3.67 3.92
N SER A 360 -3.29 2.81 4.92
CA SER A 360 -4.49 1.98 5.10
C SER A 360 -5.74 2.81 5.41
N VAL A 361 -5.60 3.89 6.19
CA VAL A 361 -6.71 4.81 6.54
C VAL A 361 -7.13 5.59 5.31
N GLU A 362 -6.18 6.21 4.61
CA GLU A 362 -6.42 6.91 3.34
C GLU A 362 -7.14 6.02 2.34
N PHE A 363 -6.69 4.77 2.20
CA PHE A 363 -7.28 3.81 1.28
C PHE A 363 -8.70 3.39 1.68
N ALA A 364 -8.95 3.15 2.97
CA ALA A 364 -10.27 2.76 3.46
C ALA A 364 -11.30 3.89 3.26
N LEU A 365 -10.96 5.11 3.65
CA LEU A 365 -11.79 6.30 3.40
C LEU A 365 -12.00 6.49 1.90
N GLY A 366 -10.92 6.42 1.12
CA GLY A 366 -10.95 6.53 -0.34
C GLY A 366 -11.81 5.47 -1.03
N THR A 367 -11.91 4.26 -0.46
CA THR A 367 -12.76 3.19 -0.99
C THR A 367 -14.24 3.52 -0.86
N VAL A 368 -14.67 4.11 0.26
CA VAL A 368 -16.05 4.59 0.44
C VAL A 368 -16.38 5.70 -0.57
N LEU A 369 -15.44 6.63 -0.80
CA LEU A 369 -15.60 7.71 -1.77
C LEU A 369 -15.75 7.19 -3.22
N GLY A 370 -15.07 6.09 -3.55
CA GLY A 370 -15.10 5.44 -4.85
C GLY A 370 -16.32 4.55 -5.12
N GLN A 371 -17.20 4.34 -4.13
CA GLN A 371 -18.40 3.54 -4.32
C GLN A 371 -19.31 4.13 -5.41
N GLN A 372 -19.70 3.28 -6.37
CA GLN A 372 -20.68 3.58 -7.43
C GLN A 372 -20.31 4.76 -8.35
N VAL A 373 -19.03 5.14 -8.42
CA VAL A 373 -18.53 6.19 -9.32
C VAL A 373 -17.38 5.65 -10.18
N SER A 374 -17.03 6.38 -11.24
CA SER A 374 -15.86 6.05 -12.04
C SER A 374 -14.56 6.27 -11.25
N LEU A 375 -13.48 5.60 -11.66
CA LEU A 375 -12.17 5.77 -11.04
C LEU A 375 -11.66 7.22 -11.11
N ALA A 376 -11.91 7.92 -12.22
CA ALA A 376 -11.56 9.32 -12.37
C ALA A 376 -12.32 10.23 -11.38
N ALA A 377 -13.62 10.01 -11.20
CA ALA A 377 -14.42 10.75 -10.23
C ALA A 377 -13.97 10.45 -8.78
N ALA A 378 -13.68 9.18 -8.47
CA ALA A 378 -13.18 8.76 -7.17
C ALA A 378 -11.89 9.52 -6.78
N ARG A 379 -10.91 9.58 -7.70
CA ARG A 379 -9.64 10.28 -7.50
C ARG A 379 -9.84 11.77 -7.23
N THR A 380 -10.76 12.43 -7.93
CA THR A 380 -11.09 13.84 -7.69
C THR A 380 -11.67 14.06 -6.29
N ILE A 381 -12.53 13.16 -5.81
CA ILE A 381 -13.09 13.24 -4.45
C ILE A 381 -11.98 12.95 -3.41
N GLN A 382 -11.11 11.97 -3.66
CA GLN A 382 -9.96 11.65 -2.81
C GLN A 382 -8.97 12.83 -2.70
N GLY A 383 -8.72 13.54 -3.80
CA GLY A 383 -7.89 14.76 -3.77
C GLY A 383 -8.50 15.87 -2.92
N ARG A 384 -9.83 16.03 -2.94
CA ARG A 384 -10.53 16.96 -2.04
C ARG A 384 -10.46 16.52 -0.58
N LEU A 385 -10.55 15.22 -0.31
CA LEU A 385 -10.36 14.68 1.04
C LEU A 385 -8.96 15.01 1.56
N ALA A 386 -7.92 14.75 0.76
CA ALA A 386 -6.54 15.09 1.13
C ALA A 386 -6.33 16.62 1.29
N ALA A 387 -7.02 17.45 0.51
CA ALA A 387 -6.89 18.91 0.61
C ALA A 387 -7.60 19.52 1.83
N HIS A 388 -8.67 18.90 2.33
CA HIS A 388 -9.48 19.47 3.41
C HIS A 388 -9.24 18.85 4.79
N PHE A 389 -8.69 17.63 4.83
CA PHE A 389 -8.57 16.84 6.06
C PHE A 389 -7.16 16.29 6.25
N GLU A 390 -6.14 17.01 5.79
CA GLU A 390 -4.73 16.63 5.93
C GLU A 390 -4.30 16.49 7.39
N THR A 391 -3.53 15.43 7.70
CA THR A 391 -2.91 15.25 9.01
C THR A 391 -1.89 16.36 9.26
N PRO A 392 -2.01 17.16 10.33
CA PRO A 392 -1.01 18.16 10.67
C PRO A 392 0.37 17.52 10.87
N PRO A 393 1.44 18.05 10.27
CA PRO A 393 2.75 17.44 10.41
C PRO A 393 3.30 17.62 11.83
N PRO A 394 4.00 16.62 12.39
CA PRO A 394 4.53 16.68 13.75
C PRO A 394 5.83 17.49 13.86
N SER A 395 6.44 17.89 12.74
CA SER A 395 7.72 18.60 12.70
C SER A 395 7.68 19.83 11.78
N PRO A 396 8.58 20.82 11.99
CA PRO A 396 8.71 21.99 11.11
C PRO A 396 9.07 21.64 9.67
N ALA A 397 9.79 20.52 9.45
CA ALA A 397 10.10 20.04 8.11
C ALA A 397 8.82 19.77 7.30
N GLY A 398 7.74 19.35 7.99
CA GLY A 398 6.39 19.46 7.48
C GLY A 398 6.00 18.45 6.40
N ILE A 399 5.15 18.90 5.48
CA ILE A 399 4.75 18.18 4.26
C ILE A 399 5.67 18.59 3.11
N ALA A 400 6.05 17.63 2.26
CA ALA A 400 6.93 17.92 1.14
C ALA A 400 6.28 18.93 0.15
N PRO A 401 7.04 19.91 -0.37
CA PRO A 401 6.50 20.89 -1.32
C PRO A 401 5.79 20.22 -2.50
N GLY A 402 4.60 20.73 -2.85
CA GLY A 402 3.78 20.18 -3.94
C GLY A 402 2.96 18.93 -3.58
N PHE A 403 3.11 18.40 -2.36
CA PHE A 403 2.36 17.25 -1.87
C PHE A 403 1.46 17.61 -0.67
N ARG A 404 0.61 16.67 -0.30
CA ARG A 404 -0.28 16.68 0.87
C ARG A 404 0.02 15.44 1.71
N GLY A 405 -0.14 15.53 3.03
CA GLY A 405 -0.19 14.44 3.98
C GLY A 405 -1.46 13.61 3.86
N ALA A 406 -1.49 12.48 4.56
CA ALA A 406 -2.65 11.60 4.56
C ALA A 406 -3.87 12.29 5.19
N PRO A 407 -5.08 11.95 4.73
CA PRO A 407 -6.30 12.31 5.43
C PRO A 407 -6.31 11.78 6.88
N ASP A 408 -6.63 12.66 7.83
CA ASP A 408 -6.75 12.36 9.23
C ASP A 408 -8.17 11.86 9.55
N ALA A 409 -8.28 10.61 10.00
CA ALA A 409 -9.55 10.02 10.41
C ALA A 409 -10.19 10.77 11.59
N VAL A 410 -9.40 11.36 12.49
CA VAL A 410 -9.91 12.13 13.63
C VAL A 410 -10.61 13.40 13.14
N LEU A 411 -9.99 14.14 12.22
CA LEU A 411 -10.60 15.34 11.63
C LEU A 411 -11.88 15.00 10.85
N VAL A 412 -11.85 13.93 10.05
CA VAL A 412 -13.04 13.47 9.31
C VAL A 412 -14.16 13.03 10.25
N ALA A 413 -13.83 12.31 11.33
CA ALA A 413 -14.82 11.85 12.32
C ALA A 413 -15.48 13.01 13.07
N ALA A 414 -14.68 14.02 13.45
CA ALA A 414 -15.15 15.20 14.17
C ALA A 414 -16.02 16.14 13.30
N THR A 415 -15.94 16.01 11.97
CA THR A 415 -16.69 16.86 11.04
C THR A 415 -18.10 16.32 10.83
N PRO A 416 -19.16 17.13 10.99
CA PRO A 416 -20.54 16.69 10.75
C PRO A 416 -20.75 16.11 9.34
N ALA A 417 -21.56 15.06 9.21
CA ALA A 417 -21.82 14.41 7.92
C ALA A 417 -22.35 15.37 6.85
N GLU A 418 -23.15 16.38 7.22
CA GLU A 418 -23.66 17.35 6.26
C GLU A 418 -22.56 18.28 5.71
N GLU A 419 -21.60 18.65 6.54
CA GLU A 419 -20.43 19.42 6.11
C GLU A 419 -19.48 18.57 5.24
N LEU A 420 -19.28 17.29 5.59
CA LEU A 420 -18.56 16.34 4.73
C LEU A 420 -19.23 16.21 3.36
N ARG A 421 -20.57 16.18 3.33
CA ARG A 421 -21.36 16.10 2.10
C ARG A 421 -21.09 17.29 1.18
N GLU A 422 -21.08 18.50 1.73
CA GLU A 422 -20.88 19.74 0.98
C GLU A 422 -19.43 19.87 0.50
N ARG A 423 -18.45 19.74 1.40
CA ARG A 423 -17.02 19.89 1.08
C ARG A 423 -16.54 18.85 0.06
N LEU A 424 -17.01 17.61 0.17
CA LEU A 424 -16.56 16.49 -0.68
C LEU A 424 -17.52 16.18 -1.83
N GLY A 425 -18.67 16.87 -1.93
CA GLY A 425 -19.68 16.64 -2.97
C GLY A 425 -20.23 15.20 -2.94
N LEU A 426 -20.65 14.74 -1.77
CA LEU A 426 -21.15 13.38 -1.55
C LEU A 426 -22.67 13.32 -1.54
N THR A 427 -23.20 12.10 -1.55
CA THR A 427 -24.59 11.86 -1.15
C THR A 427 -24.67 11.84 0.38
N ARG A 428 -25.85 12.13 0.95
CA ARG A 428 -26.07 12.05 2.42
C ARG A 428 -25.65 10.70 3.00
N ALA A 429 -26.04 9.60 2.32
CA ALA A 429 -25.68 8.25 2.73
C ALA A 429 -24.17 8.02 2.76
N ARG A 430 -23.43 8.44 1.71
CA ARG A 430 -21.96 8.26 1.67
C ARG A 430 -21.23 9.13 2.68
N ALA A 431 -21.72 10.35 2.93
CA ALA A 431 -21.13 11.20 3.96
C ALA A 431 -21.30 10.61 5.37
N ALA A 432 -22.49 10.05 5.67
CA ALA A 432 -22.72 9.33 6.93
C ALA A 432 -21.84 8.07 7.05
N THR A 433 -21.71 7.28 5.98
CA THR A 433 -20.81 6.11 5.96
C THR A 433 -19.35 6.51 6.18
N LEU A 434 -18.89 7.58 5.52
CA LEU A 434 -17.53 8.09 5.64
C LEU A 434 -17.24 8.54 7.08
N GLN A 435 -18.15 9.31 7.68
CA GLN A 435 -18.02 9.75 9.07
C GLN A 435 -17.97 8.56 10.04
N ALA A 436 -18.86 7.57 9.86
CA ALA A 436 -18.89 6.37 10.71
C ALA A 436 -17.60 5.54 10.58
N LEU A 437 -17.07 5.39 9.36
CA LEU A 437 -15.79 4.73 9.15
C LEU A 437 -14.63 5.50 9.78
N ALA A 438 -14.59 6.82 9.60
CA ALA A 438 -13.58 7.67 10.22
C ALA A 438 -13.61 7.57 11.74
N ALA A 439 -14.80 7.57 12.36
CA ALA A 439 -14.97 7.39 13.80
C ALA A 439 -14.47 6.01 14.28
N ALA A 440 -14.75 4.95 13.53
CA ALA A 440 -14.25 3.61 13.84
C ALA A 440 -12.71 3.55 13.78
N LEU A 441 -12.10 4.22 12.80
CA LEU A 441 -10.64 4.26 12.62
C LEU A 441 -9.94 5.15 13.65
N ALA A 442 -10.53 6.30 13.99
CA ALA A 442 -10.00 7.22 15.00
C ALA A 442 -10.00 6.60 16.40
N GLY A 443 -10.98 5.73 16.69
CA GLY A 443 -11.27 5.28 18.05
C GLY A 443 -11.97 6.38 18.84
N SER A 444 -12.70 5.99 19.89
CA SER A 444 -13.36 6.94 20.79
C SER A 444 -13.13 6.48 22.21
N GLU A 445 -12.67 7.38 23.09
CA GLU A 445 -12.57 7.10 24.53
C GLU A 445 -13.94 6.80 25.16
N ALA A 446 -15.04 7.27 24.55
CA ALA A 446 -16.40 7.03 25.04
C ALA A 446 -16.91 5.60 24.74
N VAL A 447 -16.29 4.89 23.81
CA VAL A 447 -16.64 3.51 23.47
C VAL A 447 -15.50 2.62 23.96
N ALA A 448 -15.77 1.69 24.87
CA ALA A 448 -14.79 0.74 25.39
C ALA A 448 -14.35 -0.33 24.35
N LYS A 449 -14.18 0.09 23.09
CA LYS A 449 -13.74 -0.73 21.96
C LYS A 449 -12.48 -0.09 21.36
N PRO A 450 -11.40 -0.85 21.16
CA PRO A 450 -10.21 -0.32 20.50
C PRO A 450 -10.51 0.12 19.06
N PRO A 451 -9.77 1.10 18.52
CA PRO A 451 -9.95 1.56 17.14
C PRO A 451 -9.86 0.40 16.15
N LEU A 452 -10.57 0.54 15.03
CA LEU A 452 -10.46 -0.36 13.89
C LEU A 452 -9.03 -0.31 13.35
N ASP A 453 -8.29 -1.41 13.53
CA ASP A 453 -6.93 -1.53 13.05
C ASP A 453 -6.90 -2.07 11.62
N LEU A 454 -6.39 -1.25 10.69
CA LEU A 454 -6.10 -1.64 9.31
C LEU A 454 -4.60 -1.62 9.01
N GLY A 455 -3.76 -1.49 10.04
CA GLY A 455 -2.33 -1.40 9.93
C GLY A 455 -1.65 -2.74 9.62
N PRO A 456 -0.31 -2.72 9.46
CA PRO A 456 0.47 -3.92 9.26
C PRO A 456 0.28 -4.92 10.42
N GLY A 457 -0.19 -6.13 10.09
CA GLY A 457 -0.41 -7.19 11.08
C GLY A 457 -1.72 -7.08 11.86
N ALA A 458 -2.67 -6.24 11.42
CA ALA A 458 -4.04 -6.25 11.90
C ALA A 458 -4.68 -7.64 11.73
N ASP A 459 -5.57 -8.00 12.66
CA ASP A 459 -6.40 -9.20 12.52
C ASP A 459 -7.38 -8.99 11.36
N ARG A 460 -7.15 -9.74 10.29
CA ARG A 460 -7.91 -9.61 9.06
C ARG A 460 -9.36 -10.07 9.19
N ASP A 461 -9.65 -11.04 10.05
CA ASP A 461 -11.02 -11.54 10.23
C ASP A 461 -11.81 -10.54 11.08
N ARG A 462 -11.19 -10.03 12.15
CA ARG A 462 -11.77 -8.95 12.97
C ARG A 462 -12.00 -7.68 12.15
N ALA A 463 -11.00 -7.24 11.37
CA ALA A 463 -11.13 -6.05 10.53
C ALA A 463 -12.28 -6.18 9.53
N ARG A 464 -12.48 -7.35 8.92
CA ARG A 464 -13.61 -7.61 8.02
C ARG A 464 -14.96 -7.52 8.74
N ALA A 465 -15.08 -8.12 9.92
CA ALA A 465 -16.30 -8.09 10.71
C ALA A 465 -16.65 -6.66 11.16
N GLU A 466 -15.66 -5.89 11.60
CA GLU A 466 -15.85 -4.50 12.03
C GLU A 466 -16.20 -3.57 10.86
N LEU A 467 -15.53 -3.72 9.71
CA LEU A 467 -15.87 -2.98 8.50
C LEU A 467 -17.30 -3.28 8.03
N LEU A 468 -17.70 -4.55 8.01
CA LEU A 468 -19.03 -4.97 7.56
C LEU A 468 -20.16 -4.50 8.49
N ALA A 469 -19.85 -4.26 9.76
CA ALA A 469 -20.82 -3.72 10.73
C ALA A 469 -21.17 -2.23 10.47
N ILE A 470 -20.37 -1.52 9.67
CA ILE A 470 -20.59 -0.11 9.35
C ILE A 470 -21.64 -0.01 8.25
N ARG A 471 -22.75 0.69 8.54
CA ARG A 471 -23.82 0.92 7.56
C ARG A 471 -23.26 1.59 6.29
N GLY A 472 -23.52 0.98 5.14
CA GLY A 472 -23.03 1.46 3.83
C GLY A 472 -21.69 0.85 3.40
N ILE A 473 -21.08 0.00 4.23
CA ILE A 473 -19.94 -0.84 3.85
C ILE A 473 -20.43 -2.27 3.60
N GLY A 474 -20.31 -2.71 2.35
CA GLY A 474 -20.69 -4.07 1.92
C GLY A 474 -19.50 -4.99 1.64
N PRO A 475 -19.74 -6.27 1.32
CA PRO A 475 -18.69 -7.26 1.08
C PRO A 475 -17.63 -6.84 0.05
N TRP A 476 -18.04 -6.15 -1.02
CA TRP A 476 -17.09 -5.62 -2.03
C TRP A 476 -16.08 -4.63 -1.42
N THR A 477 -16.56 -3.66 -0.62
CA THR A 477 -15.68 -2.68 0.04
C THR A 477 -14.75 -3.36 1.05
N VAL A 478 -15.27 -4.30 1.83
CA VAL A 478 -14.52 -5.09 2.80
C VAL A 478 -13.36 -5.83 2.13
N GLU A 479 -13.63 -6.57 1.06
CA GLU A 479 -12.61 -7.35 0.37
C GLU A 479 -11.61 -6.49 -0.40
N LEU A 480 -12.02 -5.31 -0.90
CA LEU A 480 -11.08 -4.38 -1.52
C LEU A 480 -10.11 -3.77 -0.50
N ILE A 481 -10.61 -3.39 0.68
CA ILE A 481 -9.77 -2.94 1.80
C ILE A 481 -8.87 -4.07 2.28
N ALA A 482 -9.37 -5.31 2.40
CA ALA A 482 -8.56 -6.44 2.80
C ALA A 482 -7.43 -6.74 1.80
N MET A 483 -7.71 -6.64 0.50
CA MET A 483 -6.72 -6.85 -0.55
C MET A 483 -5.60 -5.82 -0.49
N ARG A 484 -5.95 -4.52 -0.41
CA ARG A 484 -4.98 -3.43 -0.60
C ARG A 484 -4.41 -2.90 0.73
N ALA A 485 -5.26 -2.64 1.72
CA ALA A 485 -4.83 -2.10 3.01
C ALA A 485 -4.27 -3.17 3.95
N LEU A 486 -4.95 -4.32 4.07
CA LEU A 486 -4.49 -5.44 4.92
C LEU A 486 -3.46 -6.36 4.23
N GLY A 487 -3.19 -6.13 2.95
CA GLY A 487 -2.27 -6.92 2.13
C GLY A 487 -2.64 -8.41 2.09
N ASP A 488 -3.93 -8.75 2.07
CA ASP A 488 -4.41 -10.12 2.02
C ASP A 488 -4.35 -10.64 0.57
N PRO A 489 -3.42 -11.56 0.23
CA PRO A 489 -3.27 -12.05 -1.13
C PRO A 489 -4.44 -12.93 -1.61
N ASP A 490 -5.32 -13.33 -0.68
CA ASP A 490 -6.48 -14.19 -0.93
C ASP A 490 -7.81 -13.43 -0.86
N ALA A 491 -7.79 -12.12 -0.61
CA ALA A 491 -8.99 -11.30 -0.63
C ALA A 491 -9.61 -11.30 -2.04
N PHE A 492 -10.94 -11.34 -2.12
CA PHE A 492 -11.64 -11.53 -3.38
C PHE A 492 -12.97 -10.75 -3.45
N PRO A 493 -12.97 -9.55 -4.06
CA PRO A 493 -14.14 -8.69 -4.16
C PRO A 493 -15.09 -9.20 -5.25
N ALA A 494 -15.79 -10.32 -5.00
CA ALA A 494 -16.64 -11.01 -5.98
C ALA A 494 -17.74 -10.13 -6.60
N GLY A 495 -18.21 -9.11 -5.88
CA GLY A 495 -19.19 -8.14 -6.37
C GLY A 495 -18.64 -7.08 -7.32
N ASP A 496 -17.34 -7.13 -7.64
CA ASP A 496 -16.71 -6.17 -8.53
C ASP A 496 -17.20 -6.34 -9.98
N LEU A 497 -17.66 -5.24 -10.59
CA LEU A 497 -18.25 -5.26 -11.92
C LEU A 497 -17.25 -5.69 -13.00
N ILE A 498 -16.00 -5.23 -12.90
CA ILE A 498 -14.97 -5.56 -13.89
C ILE A 498 -14.58 -7.02 -13.74
N LEU A 499 -14.38 -7.48 -12.50
CA LEU A 499 -14.07 -8.88 -12.21
C LEU A 499 -15.16 -9.82 -12.72
N ARG A 500 -16.43 -9.50 -12.48
CA ARG A 500 -17.57 -10.30 -12.96
C ARG A 500 -17.65 -10.35 -14.48
N ARG A 501 -17.39 -9.23 -15.15
CA ARG A 501 -17.32 -9.17 -16.63
C ARG A 501 -16.16 -9.99 -17.18
N ALA A 502 -14.97 -9.88 -16.59
CA ALA A 502 -13.80 -10.66 -16.98
C ALA A 502 -14.02 -12.18 -16.78
N LEU A 503 -14.79 -12.54 -15.75
CA LEU A 503 -15.18 -13.93 -15.47
C LEU A 503 -16.32 -14.46 -16.35
N GLY A 504 -17.13 -13.56 -16.92
CA GLY A 504 -18.37 -13.93 -17.62
C GLY A 504 -19.44 -14.47 -16.68
N VAL A 505 -19.54 -13.96 -15.45
CA VAL A 505 -20.48 -14.44 -14.43
C VAL A 505 -21.55 -13.40 -14.09
N GLU A 506 -22.74 -13.91 -13.74
CA GLU A 506 -23.93 -13.09 -13.51
C GLU A 506 -24.07 -12.62 -12.06
N ASN A 507 -23.38 -13.25 -11.11
CA ASN A 507 -23.49 -12.93 -9.69
C ASN A 507 -22.25 -13.34 -8.89
N ASP A 508 -22.16 -12.80 -7.67
CA ASP A 508 -21.03 -12.94 -6.77
C ASP A 508 -20.82 -14.40 -6.33
N ARG A 509 -21.89 -15.20 -6.26
CA ARG A 509 -21.82 -16.62 -5.90
C ARG A 509 -21.04 -17.41 -6.96
N GLN A 510 -21.37 -17.22 -8.24
CA GLN A 510 -20.64 -17.85 -9.34
C GLN A 510 -19.17 -17.43 -9.35
N ALA A 511 -18.89 -16.13 -9.12
CA ALA A 511 -17.52 -15.63 -9.01
C ALA A 511 -16.74 -16.33 -7.86
N HIS A 512 -17.36 -16.47 -6.69
CA HIS A 512 -16.76 -17.15 -5.55
C HIS A 512 -16.50 -18.64 -5.81
N THR A 513 -17.40 -19.33 -6.52
CA THR A 513 -17.21 -20.75 -6.87
C THR A 513 -16.01 -20.92 -7.80
N LEU A 514 -15.91 -20.13 -8.87
CA LEU A 514 -14.78 -20.20 -9.81
C LEU A 514 -13.46 -19.90 -9.12
N ALA A 515 -13.44 -18.93 -8.21
CA ALA A 515 -12.21 -18.50 -7.54
C ALA A 515 -11.69 -19.46 -6.47
N GLN A 516 -12.42 -20.53 -6.10
CA GLN A 516 -11.94 -21.45 -5.05
C GLN A 516 -10.62 -22.12 -5.43
N SER A 517 -10.43 -22.49 -6.70
CA SER A 517 -9.20 -23.13 -7.18
C SER A 517 -7.97 -22.24 -7.11
N TRP A 518 -8.17 -20.91 -7.08
CA TRP A 518 -7.10 -19.90 -7.06
C TRP A 518 -6.59 -19.59 -5.65
N ARG A 519 -7.19 -20.16 -4.61
CA ARG A 519 -6.65 -20.05 -3.27
C ARG A 519 -5.25 -20.67 -3.25
N PRO A 520 -4.28 -20.05 -2.57
CA PRO A 520 -4.37 -18.90 -1.66
C PRO A 520 -4.19 -17.50 -2.29
N TYR A 521 -4.25 -17.35 -3.60
CA TYR A 521 -3.85 -16.15 -4.32
C TYR A 521 -4.97 -15.51 -5.14
N ARG A 522 -6.20 -15.56 -4.64
CA ARG A 522 -7.36 -14.97 -5.33
C ARG A 522 -7.20 -13.48 -5.62
N GLY A 523 -6.50 -12.72 -4.78
CA GLY A 523 -6.19 -11.30 -5.03
C GLY A 523 -5.27 -11.09 -6.23
N TYR A 524 -4.28 -11.98 -6.43
CA TYR A 524 -3.46 -11.95 -7.65
C TYR A 524 -4.27 -12.33 -8.89
N ALA A 525 -5.13 -13.35 -8.80
CA ALA A 525 -6.03 -13.69 -9.90
C ALA A 525 -6.92 -12.50 -10.29
N THR A 526 -7.51 -11.81 -9.30
CA THR A 526 -8.27 -10.56 -9.53
C THR A 526 -7.42 -9.49 -10.21
N GLN A 527 -6.17 -9.29 -9.77
CA GLN A 527 -5.27 -8.30 -10.36
C GLN A 527 -4.90 -8.63 -11.81
N TYR A 528 -4.67 -9.90 -12.15
CA TYR A 528 -4.45 -10.35 -13.53
C TYR A 528 -5.67 -10.07 -14.41
N LEU A 529 -6.86 -10.45 -13.94
CA LEU A 529 -8.12 -10.24 -14.68
C LEU A 529 -8.43 -8.76 -14.89
N TRP A 530 -8.25 -7.92 -13.87
CA TRP A 530 -8.41 -6.47 -14.01
C TRP A 530 -7.42 -5.88 -15.02
N SER A 531 -6.15 -6.28 -14.93
CA SER A 531 -5.10 -5.76 -15.83
C SER A 531 -5.35 -6.16 -17.28
N ASP A 532 -5.83 -7.39 -17.53
CA ASP A 532 -6.16 -7.87 -18.87
C ASP A 532 -7.39 -7.17 -19.44
N PHE A 533 -8.45 -7.05 -18.64
CA PHE A 533 -9.69 -6.39 -19.06
C PHE A 533 -9.47 -4.92 -19.43
N LEU A 534 -8.73 -4.17 -18.62
CA LEU A 534 -8.46 -2.74 -18.90
C LEU A 534 -7.63 -2.55 -20.18
N GLU A 535 -6.66 -3.42 -20.43
CA GLU A 535 -5.87 -3.40 -21.67
C GLU A 535 -6.72 -3.74 -22.89
N SER A 536 -7.64 -4.71 -22.78
CA SER A 536 -8.57 -5.06 -23.86
C SER A 536 -9.49 -3.89 -24.26
N LEU A 537 -9.91 -3.06 -23.30
CA LEU A 537 -10.69 -1.84 -23.56
C LEU A 537 -9.85 -0.75 -24.21
N GLY A 538 -8.58 -0.61 -23.82
CA GLY A 538 -7.62 0.31 -24.46
C GLY A 538 -7.22 -0.11 -25.88
N GLY A 539 -7.17 -1.42 -26.15
CA GLY A 539 -6.87 -2.00 -27.46
C GLY A 539 -7.99 -1.81 -28.51
N LEU A 540 -9.25 -1.65 -28.06
CA LEU A 540 -10.38 -1.25 -28.90
C LEU A 540 -10.37 0.26 -29.24
N GLY A 541 -9.37 1.00 -28.76
CA GLY A 541 -9.15 2.42 -28.99
C GLY A 541 -7.90 2.77 -29.80
N ARG A 542 -7.40 1.88 -30.67
CA ARG A 542 -6.54 2.35 -31.78
C ARG A 542 -7.38 3.33 -32.61
N PRO A 543 -6.93 4.57 -32.86
CA PRO A 543 -7.67 5.47 -33.71
C PRO A 543 -7.79 4.81 -35.08
N GLN A 544 -8.99 4.35 -35.44
CA GLN A 544 -9.31 4.19 -36.84
C GLN A 544 -9.04 5.55 -37.46
N GLU A 545 -8.11 5.58 -38.42
CA GLU A 545 -7.92 6.70 -39.33
C GLU A 545 -9.31 7.24 -39.66
N ARG A 546 -9.57 8.48 -39.21
CA ARG A 546 -10.75 9.20 -39.68
C ARG A 546 -10.56 9.31 -41.17
N LYS A 547 -11.19 8.42 -41.94
CA LYS A 547 -11.37 8.59 -43.38
C LYS A 547 -11.93 9.99 -43.54
N HIS A 548 -11.10 10.89 -44.05
CA HIS A 548 -11.54 12.19 -44.52
C HIS A 548 -12.66 11.92 -45.54
N HIS A 549 -13.90 12.12 -45.11
CA HIS A 549 -14.97 12.39 -46.05
C HIS A 549 -14.95 13.89 -46.28
N GLU A 550 -14.36 14.26 -47.41
CA GLU A 550 -14.55 15.56 -48.04
C GLU A 550 -16.05 15.92 -48.07
N PRO A 551 -16.40 17.17 -47.78
CA PRO A 551 -17.78 17.62 -47.89
C PRO A 551 -18.14 17.76 -49.38
N ARG A 552 -18.86 16.78 -49.94
CA ARG A 552 -19.55 16.96 -51.22
C ARG A 552 -20.73 17.90 -51.04
N THR A 553 -20.62 19.06 -51.67
CA THR A 553 -21.66 20.05 -51.85
C THR A 553 -22.75 19.58 -52.82
N THR A 554 -23.97 20.07 -52.57
CA THR A 554 -25.08 20.34 -53.51
C THR A 554 -25.92 19.16 -54.05
N GLN A 555 -27.22 19.10 -53.72
CA GLN A 555 -28.33 19.60 -54.56
C GLN A 555 -29.74 19.15 -54.08
N LEU A 556 -30.62 20.15 -53.95
CA LEU A 556 -32.04 20.20 -54.39
C LEU A 556 -33.04 19.12 -53.91
N TYR A 557 -33.99 19.52 -53.05
CA TYR A 557 -35.37 19.78 -53.49
C TYR A 557 -36.12 20.62 -52.44
N ARG A 558 -36.53 21.83 -52.84
CA ARG A 558 -37.64 22.58 -52.22
C ARG A 558 -38.92 22.08 -52.86
N ASP A 559 -39.99 21.94 -52.09
CA ASP A 559 -41.28 22.33 -52.64
C ASP A 559 -42.16 23.08 -51.62
N ARG A 560 -42.72 24.17 -52.16
CA ARG A 560 -43.95 24.90 -51.80
C ARG A 560 -43.99 25.91 -50.64
N ARG A 561 -44.04 27.17 -51.13
CA ARG A 561 -44.93 28.31 -50.77
C ARG A 561 -44.42 29.20 -49.63
N CYS A 562 -44.30 30.52 -49.74
CA CYS A 562 -44.66 31.47 -50.80
C CYS A 562 -43.74 32.71 -50.74
N ARG A 563 -43.47 33.22 -51.94
CA ARG A 563 -42.89 34.48 -52.43
C ARG A 563 -42.62 35.63 -51.44
N ALA A 564 -41.38 36.12 -51.51
CA ALA A 564 -40.90 37.44 -51.10
C ALA A 564 -41.52 38.57 -51.97
N PRO A 565 -41.27 39.87 -51.70
CA PRO A 565 -39.95 40.46 -51.98
C PRO A 565 -39.47 41.54 -50.97
N LEU A 566 -38.16 41.63 -50.77
CA LEU A 566 -37.43 42.86 -50.40
C LEU A 566 -37.19 43.70 -51.70
N PRO A 567 -36.63 44.93 -51.70
CA PRO A 567 -36.11 45.77 -50.60
C PRO A 567 -36.49 47.28 -50.72
N ARG A 568 -36.10 48.12 -49.75
CA ARG A 568 -35.38 49.39 -50.02
C ARG A 568 -34.97 50.13 -48.73
N ASP A 569 -33.81 50.75 -48.84
CA ASP A 569 -33.16 51.65 -47.89
C ASP A 569 -34.07 52.80 -47.43
N LEU A 570 -33.97 53.18 -46.15
CA LEU A 570 -33.44 54.49 -45.71
C LEU A 570 -33.75 54.71 -44.22
N ASP A 571 -32.70 55.17 -43.55
CA ASP A 571 -32.64 55.74 -42.22
C ASP A 571 -33.65 56.89 -42.04
N THR A 572 -34.38 56.94 -40.91
CA THR A 572 -34.74 58.17 -40.17
C THR A 572 -35.68 57.88 -38.99
N GLY A 573 -35.56 58.75 -37.99
CA GLY A 573 -36.11 58.62 -36.65
C GLY A 573 -37.63 58.72 -36.49
N ARG A 574 -38.08 58.08 -35.40
CA ARG A 574 -39.11 58.51 -34.43
C ARG A 574 -40.48 59.02 -34.96
N ARG A 575 -41.49 58.16 -34.69
CA ARG A 575 -42.81 58.40 -34.07
C ARG A 575 -43.81 59.38 -34.74
N CYS A 576 -44.94 58.85 -35.24
CA CYS A 576 -46.31 58.99 -34.68
C CYS A 576 -47.42 58.51 -35.68
N ASP A 577 -48.28 57.61 -35.18
CA ASP A 577 -49.76 57.44 -35.28
C ASP A 577 -50.61 58.18 -36.38
N PRO A 578 -51.91 57.83 -36.62
CA PRO A 578 -52.52 56.66 -37.29
C PRO A 578 -53.56 57.01 -38.41
N ARG A 579 -54.16 55.95 -38.99
CA ARG A 579 -55.50 55.86 -39.67
C ARG A 579 -55.62 56.20 -41.17
N ARG A 580 -56.07 55.14 -41.89
CA ARG A 580 -57.05 55.08 -43.02
C ARG A 580 -56.60 55.74 -44.35
N ARG A 581 -56.91 55.26 -45.56
CA ARG A 581 -57.71 54.14 -46.11
C ARG A 581 -57.47 54.14 -47.64
N LEU A 582 -57.52 52.96 -48.26
CA LEU A 582 -58.08 52.66 -49.59
C LEU A 582 -57.52 53.42 -50.82
N ARG A 583 -56.79 52.71 -51.68
CA ARG A 583 -57.27 52.16 -52.98
C ARG A 583 -56.10 51.50 -53.73
N ASP A 584 -56.47 50.38 -54.33
CA ASP A 584 -55.80 49.53 -55.34
C ASP A 584 -54.53 48.76 -54.97
#